data_AF-A0A3Q1IK18-F1
#
_entry.id   AF-A0A3Q1IK18-F1
#
_cell.length_a   1.000
_cell.length_b   1.000
_cell.length_c   1.000
_cell.angle_alpha   90.00
_cell.angle_beta   90.00
_cell.angle_gamma   90.00
#
_symmetry.space_group_name_H-M   'P 1'
#
loop_
_entity.id
_entity.type
_entity.pdbx_description
1 polymer ?
#
loop_
_entity_poly.entity_id
_entity_poly.type
_entity_poly.pdbx_seq_one_letter_code
_entity_poly.pdbx_strand_id
1 'polypeptide(L)'
;MMTPLKMWCLLPLAVLLLLSISPTETEVVQLMSKACKGFLLNDRPPQVPGILENGLIKQNKQKRYKAICQTFQDEKRFVTLYDTENKIPVFSAYKYRGEQKGRPEHVPWKIEPQLEDMEEINMEDCERVTYKHQASDYDYTNNNDYSRGHLFPVSYAFERSDKISTFTLTNIVPQASSFNKGSWDKMEHCVQCILKTYCSNQEAYVVTGASPSKDTQKNKLNEKVNIPSVLWSAFCCQGKDKKTFLAGAHWGKNTADCTSKYLEMRTLKELQQTFGIDVFPKTDCPSTVTVAELYPKQIKSQCDCTFQPLTTSAPPAATNQQFIDFLYRSRTFCRICKYQGSVKAEGHQKKKLKDLCLKLKHNGLRSEDIDEAIKKFLLKLLKSDF
;
A
#
# COMPACT_ATOMS: atom_id res chain seq x y z
N MET A 1 -89.30 1.89 -4.25
CA MET A 1 -88.52 1.11 -5.24
C MET A 1 -87.19 1.82 -5.45
N MET A 2 -86.12 1.35 -4.80
CA MET A 2 -84.75 1.79 -5.06
C MET A 2 -84.07 0.71 -5.91
N THR A 3 -83.61 1.07 -7.10
CA THR A 3 -82.80 0.20 -7.96
C THR A 3 -81.33 0.30 -7.52
N PRO A 4 -80.57 -0.81 -7.46
CA PRO A 4 -79.17 -0.77 -7.07
C PRO A 4 -78.32 -0.29 -8.25
N LEU A 5 -77.51 0.74 -8.01
CA LEU A 5 -76.50 1.22 -8.95
C LEU A 5 -75.45 0.10 -9.12
N LYS A 6 -75.32 -0.43 -10.35
CA LYS A 6 -74.37 -1.47 -10.74
C LYS A 6 -72.94 -1.05 -10.39
N MET A 7 -72.40 -1.70 -9.36
CA MET A 7 -71.02 -1.59 -8.89
C MET A 7 -70.06 -2.42 -9.78
N TRP A 8 -70.08 -2.17 -11.09
CA TRP A 8 -69.34 -2.97 -12.08
C TRP A 8 -68.48 -2.15 -13.06
N CYS A 9 -68.12 -0.92 -12.71
CA CYS A 9 -67.23 -0.06 -13.52
C CYS A 9 -65.94 0.39 -12.82
N LEU A 10 -65.63 -0.08 -11.60
CA LEU A 10 -64.41 0.33 -10.89
C LEU A 10 -63.21 -0.64 -11.07
N LEU A 11 -63.44 -1.82 -11.62
CA LEU A 11 -62.37 -2.80 -11.89
C LEU A 11 -61.36 -2.36 -12.97
N PRO A 12 -61.74 -1.67 -14.07
CA PRO A 12 -60.76 -1.27 -15.09
C PRO A 12 -59.84 -0.13 -14.61
N LEU A 13 -60.33 0.74 -13.71
CA LEU A 13 -59.56 1.85 -13.16
C LEU A 13 -58.49 1.38 -12.16
N ALA A 14 -58.76 0.32 -11.39
CA ALA A 14 -57.77 -0.27 -10.49
C ALA A 14 -56.63 -0.96 -11.26
N VAL A 15 -56.92 -1.54 -12.43
CA VAL A 15 -55.90 -2.19 -13.28
C VAL A 15 -54.97 -1.16 -13.93
N LEU A 16 -55.48 0.01 -14.33
CA LEU A 16 -54.68 1.11 -14.88
C LEU A 16 -53.75 1.77 -13.84
N LEU A 17 -54.17 1.86 -12.57
CA LEU A 17 -53.34 2.36 -11.47
C LEU A 17 -52.21 1.38 -11.05
N LEU A 18 -52.37 0.09 -11.33
CA LEU A 18 -51.33 -0.93 -11.07
C LEU A 18 -50.28 -1.00 -12.19
N LEU A 19 -50.58 -0.47 -13.38
CA LEU A 19 -49.64 -0.39 -14.51
C LEU A 19 -48.71 0.82 -14.45
N SER A 20 -48.96 1.78 -13.57
CA SER A 20 -48.09 2.95 -13.35
C SER A 20 -47.05 2.76 -12.25
N ILE A 21 -46.96 1.56 -11.65
CA ILE A 21 -45.82 1.22 -10.78
C ILE A 21 -44.68 0.82 -11.71
N SER A 22 -43.94 1.81 -12.19
CA SER A 22 -42.61 1.56 -12.74
C SER A 22 -41.83 0.79 -11.68
N PRO A 23 -41.30 -0.41 -11.96
CA PRO A 23 -40.32 -0.98 -11.06
C PRO A 23 -39.20 0.06 -10.96
N THR A 24 -39.03 0.67 -9.79
CA THR A 24 -37.79 1.35 -9.48
C THR A 24 -36.73 0.27 -9.61
N GLU A 25 -35.95 0.33 -10.69
CA GLU A 25 -34.75 -0.45 -10.92
C GLU A 25 -34.01 -0.53 -9.58
N THR A 26 -34.15 -1.66 -8.88
CA THR A 26 -33.33 -1.93 -7.72
C THR A 26 -31.93 -2.10 -8.28
N GLU A 27 -31.12 -1.05 -8.16
CA GLU A 27 -29.69 -1.06 -8.44
C GLU A 27 -29.13 -2.34 -7.84
N VAL A 28 -28.79 -3.32 -8.70
CA VAL A 28 -28.27 -4.60 -8.27
C VAL A 28 -26.94 -4.30 -7.63
N VAL A 29 -26.90 -4.21 -6.30
CA VAL A 29 -25.66 -3.95 -5.54
C VAL A 29 -24.70 -5.09 -5.85
N GLN A 30 -23.79 -4.84 -6.78
CA GLN A 30 -22.90 -5.87 -7.27
C GLN A 30 -21.88 -6.18 -6.16
N LEU A 31 -21.89 -7.44 -5.72
CA LEU A 31 -20.94 -7.93 -4.72
C LEU A 31 -19.51 -7.74 -5.26
N MET A 32 -18.64 -7.08 -4.49
CA MET A 32 -17.26 -6.78 -4.88
C MET A 32 -16.52 -8.04 -5.37
N SER A 33 -16.73 -9.17 -4.70
CA SER A 33 -16.13 -10.45 -5.08
C SER A 33 -16.73 -11.09 -6.33
N LYS A 34 -17.98 -10.81 -6.68
CA LYS A 34 -18.58 -11.27 -7.93
C LYS A 34 -18.05 -10.44 -9.11
N ALA A 35 -17.82 -9.15 -8.89
CA ALA A 35 -17.30 -8.26 -9.92
C ALA A 35 -15.82 -8.51 -10.22
N CYS A 36 -14.97 -8.75 -9.20
CA CYS A 36 -13.51 -8.81 -9.35
C CYS A 36 -12.89 -10.11 -8.77
N LYS A 37 -13.31 -11.27 -9.29
CA LYS A 37 -12.76 -12.59 -8.88
C LYS A 37 -11.25 -12.69 -9.11
N GLY A 38 -10.57 -13.46 -8.25
CA GLY A 38 -9.17 -13.85 -8.43
C GLY A 38 -8.13 -12.94 -7.76
N PHE A 39 -8.51 -11.74 -7.31
CA PHE A 39 -7.62 -10.81 -6.58
C PHE A 39 -7.81 -10.85 -5.07
N LEU A 40 -8.83 -11.57 -4.61
CA LEU A 40 -9.21 -11.70 -3.21
C LEU A 40 -9.02 -13.16 -2.78
N LEU A 41 -8.45 -13.38 -1.60
CA LEU A 41 -8.27 -14.73 -1.08
C LEU A 41 -9.63 -15.38 -0.86
N ASN A 42 -9.85 -16.56 -1.46
CA ASN A 42 -11.13 -17.27 -1.48
C ASN A 42 -12.31 -16.43 -1.98
N ASP A 43 -12.04 -15.43 -2.84
CA ASP A 43 -13.01 -14.43 -3.29
C ASP A 43 -13.73 -13.72 -2.13
N ARG A 44 -13.03 -13.52 -0.99
CA ARG A 44 -13.56 -12.81 0.19
C ARG A 44 -12.92 -11.43 0.30
N PRO A 45 -13.70 -10.34 0.17
CA PRO A 45 -13.16 -9.00 0.31
C PRO A 45 -12.90 -8.65 1.78
N PRO A 46 -11.97 -7.71 2.05
CA PRO A 46 -11.78 -7.14 3.38
C PRO A 46 -13.10 -6.66 4.00
N GLN A 47 -13.24 -6.79 5.33
CA GLN A 47 -14.31 -6.14 6.08
C GLN A 47 -13.84 -4.77 6.53
N VAL A 48 -14.56 -3.74 6.10
CA VAL A 48 -14.36 -2.36 6.54
C VAL A 48 -15.65 -1.94 7.26
N PRO A 49 -15.72 -2.06 8.60
CA PRO A 49 -16.94 -1.78 9.36
C PRO A 49 -17.52 -0.42 9.04
N GLY A 50 -18.83 -0.37 8.80
CA GLY A 50 -19.55 0.84 8.42
C GLY A 50 -19.41 1.24 6.95
N ILE A 51 -18.62 0.53 6.13
CA ILE A 51 -18.43 0.81 4.71
C ILE A 51 -18.67 -0.44 3.86
N LEU A 52 -17.83 -1.48 4.01
CA LEU A 52 -17.84 -2.72 3.23
C LEU A 52 -18.00 -3.90 4.19
N GLU A 53 -19.19 -4.48 4.24
CA GLU A 53 -19.56 -5.57 5.14
C GLU A 53 -20.09 -6.74 4.30
N ASN A 54 -19.58 -7.95 4.54
CA ASN A 54 -19.93 -9.15 3.77
C ASN A 54 -19.79 -8.98 2.24
N GLY A 55 -18.86 -8.13 1.81
CA GLY A 55 -18.59 -7.84 0.40
C GLY A 55 -19.55 -6.87 -0.27
N LEU A 56 -20.44 -6.25 0.49
CA LEU A 56 -21.38 -5.24 0.02
C LEU A 56 -21.04 -3.88 0.64
N ILE A 57 -21.04 -2.84 -0.20
CA ILE A 57 -20.95 -1.46 0.27
C ILE A 57 -22.31 -1.10 0.87
N LYS A 58 -22.33 -0.59 2.12
CA LYS A 58 -23.58 -0.19 2.79
C LYS A 58 -24.34 0.82 1.94
N GLN A 59 -25.66 0.69 1.87
CA GLN A 59 -26.51 1.52 1.00
C GLN A 59 -26.28 3.03 1.18
N ASN A 60 -26.22 3.50 2.43
CA ASN A 60 -25.95 4.91 2.74
C ASN A 60 -24.51 5.38 2.44
N LYS A 61 -23.64 4.48 1.98
CA LYS A 61 -22.24 4.73 1.63
C LYS A 61 -21.95 4.59 0.12
N GLN A 62 -22.86 4.01 -0.66
CA GLN A 62 -22.65 3.72 -2.09
C GLN A 62 -22.47 4.96 -2.98
N LYS A 63 -22.90 6.15 -2.52
CA LYS A 63 -22.64 7.41 -3.24
C LYS A 63 -21.17 7.86 -3.13
N ARG A 64 -20.51 7.53 -2.02
CA ARG A 64 -19.13 7.96 -1.71
C ARG A 64 -18.10 6.87 -1.99
N TYR A 65 -18.43 5.63 -1.66
CA TYR A 65 -17.51 4.52 -1.80
C TYR A 65 -17.88 3.69 -3.02
N LYS A 66 -16.89 3.43 -3.86
CA LYS A 66 -17.04 2.66 -5.10
C LYS A 66 -16.05 1.50 -5.10
N ALA A 67 -16.52 0.31 -5.46
CA ALA A 67 -15.64 -0.81 -5.77
C ALA A 67 -15.29 -0.75 -7.26
N ILE A 68 -14.01 -0.82 -7.58
CA ILE A 68 -13.48 -0.69 -8.94
C ILE A 68 -12.75 -1.99 -9.24
N CYS A 69 -13.14 -2.69 -10.31
CA CYS A 69 -12.34 -3.76 -10.88
C CYS A 69 -11.49 -3.13 -11.98
N GLN A 70 -10.27 -2.70 -11.65
CA GLN A 70 -9.40 -2.06 -12.62
C GLN A 70 -9.18 -2.99 -13.81
N THR A 71 -9.60 -2.52 -14.98
CA THR A 71 -9.53 -3.25 -16.24
C THR A 71 -8.61 -2.48 -17.17
N PHE A 72 -7.65 -3.19 -17.78
CA PHE A 72 -6.72 -2.59 -18.73
C PHE A 72 -6.47 -3.57 -19.87
N GLN A 73 -6.78 -3.12 -21.09
CA GLN A 73 -6.77 -3.95 -22.29
C GLN A 73 -7.72 -5.15 -22.14
N ASP A 74 -8.94 -4.87 -21.67
CA ASP A 74 -10.04 -5.81 -21.46
C ASP A 74 -9.78 -6.93 -20.44
N GLU A 75 -8.64 -6.86 -19.75
CA GLU A 75 -8.31 -7.79 -18.67
C GLU A 75 -8.35 -7.09 -17.32
N LYS A 76 -8.98 -7.75 -16.35
CA LYS A 76 -8.97 -7.30 -14.96
C LYS A 76 -7.57 -7.44 -14.38
N ARG A 77 -7.12 -6.45 -13.61
CA ARG A 77 -5.74 -6.34 -13.12
C ARG A 77 -5.63 -6.39 -11.61
N PHE A 78 -6.54 -5.71 -10.91
CA PHE A 78 -6.67 -5.70 -9.45
C PHE A 78 -8.02 -5.11 -9.05
N VAL A 79 -8.27 -4.97 -7.75
CA VAL A 79 -9.50 -4.36 -7.24
C VAL A 79 -9.20 -3.29 -6.19
N THR A 80 -9.97 -2.20 -6.22
CA THR A 80 -9.88 -1.12 -5.22
C THR A 80 -11.25 -0.81 -4.63
N LEU A 81 -11.31 -0.60 -3.32
CA LEU A 81 -12.39 0.15 -2.69
C LEU A 81 -11.96 1.61 -2.60
N TYR A 82 -12.64 2.50 -3.30
CA TYR A 82 -12.24 3.90 -3.49
C TYR A 82 -13.18 4.86 -2.77
N ASP A 83 -12.63 5.91 -2.16
CA ASP A 83 -13.38 7.00 -1.51
C ASP A 83 -13.40 8.24 -2.43
N THR A 84 -14.53 8.50 -3.08
CA THR A 84 -14.67 9.58 -4.07
C THR A 84 -14.64 10.97 -3.46
N GLU A 85 -14.92 11.11 -2.16
CA GLU A 85 -14.87 12.42 -1.48
C GLU A 85 -13.44 12.79 -1.08
N ASN A 86 -12.67 11.81 -0.60
CA ASN A 86 -11.26 12.00 -0.28
C ASN A 86 -10.35 11.83 -1.50
N LYS A 87 -10.87 11.28 -2.61
CA LYS A 87 -10.15 10.97 -3.85
C LYS A 87 -8.91 10.10 -3.63
N ILE A 88 -9.01 9.15 -2.70
CA ILE A 88 -7.96 8.16 -2.42
C ILE A 88 -8.58 6.77 -2.24
N PRO A 89 -7.82 5.70 -2.54
CA PRO A 89 -8.22 4.35 -2.20
C PRO A 89 -8.33 4.16 -0.67
N VAL A 90 -9.38 3.47 -0.24
CA VAL A 90 -9.46 2.87 1.11
C VAL A 90 -8.47 1.70 1.16
N PHE A 91 -8.53 0.82 0.16
CA PHE A 91 -7.54 -0.22 -0.10
C PHE A 91 -7.54 -0.64 -1.58
N SER A 92 -6.39 -1.16 -2.03
CA SER A 92 -6.25 -1.96 -3.25
C SER A 92 -5.87 -3.39 -2.87
N ALA A 93 -6.50 -4.39 -3.48
CA ALA A 93 -6.21 -5.80 -3.31
C ALA A 93 -5.80 -6.43 -4.64
N TYR A 94 -4.75 -7.24 -4.62
CA TYR A 94 -4.11 -7.79 -5.81
C TYR A 94 -3.44 -9.13 -5.51
N LYS A 95 -3.28 -9.94 -6.57
CA LYS A 95 -2.57 -11.22 -6.51
C LYS A 95 -1.13 -11.04 -6.96
N TYR A 96 -0.19 -11.28 -6.05
CA TYR A 96 1.22 -11.42 -6.39
C TYR A 96 1.43 -12.76 -7.09
N ARG A 97 2.17 -12.77 -8.21
CA ARG A 97 2.40 -13.95 -9.07
C ARG A 97 3.87 -14.12 -9.45
N GLY A 98 4.77 -13.66 -8.58
CA GLY A 98 6.18 -13.48 -8.91
C GLY A 98 6.47 -12.10 -9.52
N GLU A 99 7.63 -11.95 -10.15
CA GLU A 99 8.07 -10.71 -10.78
C GLU A 99 8.71 -10.97 -12.15
N GLN A 100 8.30 -10.22 -13.17
CA GLN A 100 9.15 -9.97 -14.32
C GLN A 100 9.88 -8.62 -14.15
N LYS A 101 11.17 -8.61 -14.47
CA LYS A 101 12.02 -7.42 -14.34
C LYS A 101 11.62 -6.34 -15.35
N GLY A 102 11.88 -5.09 -14.97
CA GLY A 102 11.71 -3.92 -15.82
C GLY A 102 10.48 -3.09 -15.44
N ARG A 103 10.73 -1.84 -15.04
CA ARG A 103 9.67 -0.83 -14.89
C ARG A 103 9.40 -0.23 -16.26
N PRO A 104 8.15 -0.18 -16.74
CA PRO A 104 7.86 0.52 -17.97
C PRO A 104 8.20 2.01 -17.83
N GLU A 105 8.89 2.56 -18.83
CA GLU A 105 9.26 3.97 -18.88
C GLU A 105 8.11 4.81 -19.46
N HIS A 106 8.03 6.07 -19.06
CA HIS A 106 7.10 7.07 -19.61
C HIS A 106 5.62 6.63 -19.64
N VAL A 107 5.17 5.88 -18.63
CA VAL A 107 3.75 5.48 -18.53
C VAL A 107 2.89 6.70 -18.16
N PRO A 108 1.89 7.04 -18.99
CA PRO A 108 0.91 8.06 -18.64
C PRO A 108 0.07 7.63 -17.44
N TRP A 109 -0.23 8.58 -16.55
CA TRP A 109 -1.16 8.38 -15.45
C TRP A 109 -2.57 8.18 -16.00
N LYS A 110 -3.32 7.29 -15.36
CA LYS A 110 -4.65 6.87 -15.82
C LYS A 110 -5.74 7.26 -14.85
N ILE A 111 -6.97 7.26 -15.34
CA ILE A 111 -8.21 7.43 -14.59
C ILE A 111 -9.14 6.25 -14.85
N GLU A 112 -10.18 6.11 -14.03
CA GLU A 112 -11.23 5.11 -14.19
C GLU A 112 -12.49 5.79 -14.75
N PRO A 113 -12.84 5.62 -16.03
CA PRO A 113 -13.96 6.35 -16.64
C PRO A 113 -15.29 6.08 -15.94
N GLN A 114 -15.50 4.85 -15.46
CA GLN A 114 -16.68 4.43 -14.68
C GLN A 114 -16.95 5.24 -13.39
N LEU A 115 -16.02 6.07 -12.91
CA LEU A 115 -16.26 6.99 -11.80
C LEU A 115 -16.85 8.34 -12.24
N GLU A 116 -16.77 8.68 -13.52
CA GLU A 116 -17.16 9.99 -14.06
C GLU A 116 -18.39 9.88 -14.97
N ASP A 117 -19.28 8.93 -14.63
CA ASP A 117 -20.53 8.64 -15.35
C ASP A 117 -20.32 8.27 -16.84
N MET A 118 -19.17 7.66 -17.16
CA MET A 118 -18.85 7.12 -18.49
C MET A 118 -19.05 5.60 -18.52
N GLU A 119 -19.43 5.06 -19.69
CA GLU A 119 -19.70 3.62 -19.87
C GLU A 119 -18.42 2.76 -20.00
N GLU A 120 -17.27 3.38 -20.29
CA GLU A 120 -16.01 2.67 -20.48
C GLU A 120 -15.50 2.04 -19.16
N ILE A 121 -15.12 0.76 -19.24
CA ILE A 121 -14.66 -0.03 -18.10
C ILE A 121 -13.13 -0.08 -18.07
N ASN A 122 -12.47 0.04 -19.22
CA ASN A 122 -11.02 0.15 -19.27
C ASN A 122 -10.55 1.48 -18.69
N MET A 123 -9.47 1.45 -17.93
CA MET A 123 -8.78 2.66 -17.52
C MET A 123 -8.19 3.39 -18.74
N GLU A 124 -8.27 4.71 -18.71
CA GLU A 124 -7.85 5.60 -19.80
C GLU A 124 -6.78 6.58 -19.32
N ASP A 125 -6.02 7.15 -20.24
CA ASP A 125 -5.03 8.17 -19.91
C ASP A 125 -5.70 9.43 -19.34
N CYS A 126 -5.04 10.05 -18.37
CA CYS A 126 -5.55 11.24 -17.69
C CYS A 126 -5.36 12.49 -18.57
N GLU A 127 -6.37 12.87 -19.33
CA GLU A 127 -6.29 14.04 -20.23
C GLU A 127 -6.80 15.34 -19.60
N ARG A 128 -7.70 15.26 -18.62
CA ARG A 128 -8.36 16.43 -18.04
C ARG A 128 -7.65 16.94 -16.78
N VAL A 129 -7.68 18.26 -16.60
CA VAL A 129 -7.12 18.92 -15.40
C VAL A 129 -7.87 18.53 -14.13
N THR A 130 -9.18 18.31 -14.22
CA THR A 130 -10.01 17.98 -13.05
C THR A 130 -11.05 16.92 -13.39
N TYR A 131 -11.33 16.10 -12.38
CA TYR A 131 -12.38 15.10 -12.35
C TYR A 131 -13.23 15.28 -11.09
N LYS A 132 -14.48 14.84 -11.12
CA LYS A 132 -15.45 15.09 -10.04
C LYS A 132 -15.29 14.08 -8.91
N HIS A 133 -15.12 12.81 -9.25
CA HIS A 133 -15.20 11.68 -8.32
C HIS A 133 -13.86 10.99 -8.09
N GLN A 134 -12.80 11.36 -8.83
CA GLN A 134 -11.44 10.88 -8.63
C GLN A 134 -10.39 11.99 -8.74
N ALA A 135 -9.13 11.66 -8.45
CA ALA A 135 -8.00 12.56 -8.64
C ALA A 135 -7.60 12.65 -10.12
N SER A 136 -7.09 13.80 -10.54
CA SER A 136 -6.38 13.96 -11.81
C SER A 136 -4.86 13.90 -11.60
N ASP A 137 -4.10 13.73 -12.68
CA ASP A 137 -2.64 13.78 -12.59
C ASP A 137 -2.16 15.18 -12.15
N TYR A 138 -2.87 16.22 -12.60
CA TYR A 138 -2.61 17.60 -12.25
C TYR A 138 -2.76 17.87 -10.75
N ASP A 139 -3.68 17.17 -10.07
CA ASP A 139 -3.87 17.29 -8.61
C ASP A 139 -2.59 16.91 -7.82
N TYR A 140 -1.65 16.18 -8.42
CA TYR A 140 -0.37 15.78 -7.81
C TYR A 140 0.84 16.59 -8.31
N THR A 141 0.62 17.68 -9.04
CA THR A 141 1.69 18.57 -9.51
C THR A 141 1.97 19.70 -8.50
N ASN A 142 2.96 20.55 -8.77
CA ASN A 142 3.27 21.77 -7.99
C ASN A 142 3.47 21.57 -6.48
N ASN A 143 3.98 20.40 -6.08
CA ASN A 143 4.35 20.10 -4.69
C ASN A 143 5.66 19.31 -4.67
N ASN A 144 6.46 19.50 -3.61
CA ASN A 144 7.75 18.83 -3.45
C ASN A 144 7.76 17.79 -2.32
N ASP A 145 6.75 17.85 -1.45
CA ASP A 145 6.71 17.05 -0.22
C ASP A 145 6.05 15.68 -0.42
N TYR A 146 5.16 15.57 -1.41
CA TYR A 146 4.41 14.36 -1.69
C TYR A 146 4.71 13.81 -3.07
N SER A 147 4.69 12.50 -3.16
CA SER A 147 4.81 11.73 -4.38
C SER A 147 3.52 10.96 -4.64
N ARG A 148 3.35 10.49 -5.86
CA ARG A 148 2.29 9.54 -6.23
C ARG A 148 2.66 8.15 -5.67
N GLY A 149 2.19 7.86 -4.47
CA GLY A 149 2.43 6.61 -3.76
C GLY A 149 1.48 5.52 -4.23
N HIS A 150 2.01 4.38 -4.68
CA HIS A 150 1.20 3.26 -5.15
C HIS A 150 0.72 2.40 -3.98
N LEU A 151 -0.52 1.92 -4.02
CA LEU A 151 -0.98 0.86 -3.12
C LEU A 151 -0.68 -0.52 -3.68
N PHE A 152 -0.97 -0.75 -4.97
CA PHE A 152 -0.41 -1.86 -5.73
C PHE A 152 0.89 -1.40 -6.39
N PRO A 153 2.07 -1.75 -5.84
CA PRO A 153 3.34 -1.26 -6.37
C PRO A 153 3.69 -1.92 -7.70
N VAL A 154 4.31 -1.13 -8.58
CA VAL A 154 4.78 -1.57 -9.92
C VAL A 154 5.71 -2.79 -9.84
N SER A 155 6.49 -2.91 -8.75
CA SER A 155 7.42 -4.03 -8.52
C SER A 155 6.69 -5.36 -8.25
N TYR A 156 5.42 -5.34 -7.87
CA TYR A 156 4.64 -6.56 -7.56
C TYR A 156 3.80 -7.01 -8.75
N ALA A 157 3.56 -6.12 -9.71
CA ALA A 157 2.89 -6.44 -10.96
C ALA A 157 3.77 -7.34 -11.84
N PHE A 158 3.16 -8.39 -12.40
CA PHE A 158 3.89 -9.46 -13.08
C PHE A 158 4.35 -9.04 -14.47
N GLU A 159 3.42 -8.84 -15.41
CA GLU A 159 3.71 -8.50 -16.81
C GLU A 159 3.66 -6.98 -17.07
N ARG A 160 4.10 -6.56 -18.26
CA ARG A 160 4.14 -5.14 -18.63
C ARG A 160 2.76 -4.46 -18.54
N SER A 161 1.69 -5.12 -18.99
CA SER A 161 0.32 -4.62 -18.92
C SER A 161 -0.16 -4.46 -17.46
N ASP A 162 0.13 -5.45 -16.60
CA ASP A 162 -0.13 -5.35 -15.16
C ASP A 162 0.61 -4.14 -14.57
N LYS A 163 1.91 -3.96 -14.91
CA LYS A 163 2.71 -2.84 -14.43
C LYS A 163 2.14 -1.49 -14.86
N ILE A 164 1.73 -1.35 -16.13
CA ILE A 164 1.09 -0.14 -16.64
C ILE A 164 -0.22 0.14 -15.89
N SER A 165 -1.02 -0.89 -15.62
CA SER A 165 -2.31 -0.73 -14.92
C SER A 165 -2.18 -0.14 -13.51
N THR A 166 -1.03 -0.30 -12.86
CA THR A 166 -0.80 0.26 -11.52
C THR A 166 -0.70 1.79 -11.49
N PHE A 167 -0.55 2.44 -12.65
CA PHE A 167 -0.46 3.90 -12.82
C PHE A 167 -1.84 4.59 -12.95
N THR A 168 -2.94 3.91 -12.62
CA THR A 168 -4.23 4.57 -12.41
C THR A 168 -4.26 5.33 -11.08
N LEU A 169 -4.76 6.56 -11.07
CA LEU A 169 -4.79 7.43 -9.89
C LEU A 169 -5.71 6.90 -8.79
N THR A 170 -6.64 5.99 -9.11
CA THR A 170 -7.44 5.30 -8.10
C THR A 170 -6.63 4.31 -7.25
N ASN A 171 -5.41 3.97 -7.66
CA ASN A 171 -4.43 3.18 -6.91
C ASN A 171 -3.42 4.07 -6.15
N ILE A 172 -3.55 5.40 -6.23
CA ILE A 172 -2.52 6.34 -5.77
C ILE A 172 -2.99 7.16 -4.56
N VAL A 173 -2.06 7.46 -3.67
CA VAL A 173 -2.24 8.44 -2.58
C VAL A 173 -1.11 9.47 -2.57
N PRO A 174 -1.36 10.70 -2.06
CA PRO A 174 -0.27 11.62 -1.71
C PRO A 174 0.59 11.00 -0.60
N GLN A 175 1.77 10.48 -0.97
CA GLN A 175 2.67 9.82 -0.03
C GLN A 175 3.91 10.67 0.19
N ALA A 176 4.24 10.96 1.45
CA ALA A 176 5.40 11.78 1.80
C ALA A 176 6.66 11.22 1.10
N SER A 177 7.35 12.05 0.33
CA SER A 177 8.36 11.60 -0.64
C SER A 177 9.48 10.77 -0.02
N SER A 178 9.95 11.13 1.19
CA SER A 178 10.98 10.35 1.89
C SER A 178 10.45 9.11 2.62
N PHE A 179 9.15 9.05 2.90
CA PHE A 179 8.51 7.82 3.39
C PHE A 179 8.36 6.81 2.25
N ASN A 180 7.86 7.27 1.10
CA ASN A 180 7.70 6.46 -0.12
C ASN A 180 9.03 5.82 -0.54
N LYS A 181 10.07 6.63 -0.77
CA LYS A 181 11.41 6.18 -1.17
C LYS A 181 12.26 5.60 -0.04
N GLY A 182 11.72 5.55 1.18
CA GLY A 182 12.44 5.22 2.40
C GLY A 182 11.91 3.93 3.02
N SER A 183 11.28 4.03 4.19
CA SER A 183 10.82 2.86 4.92
C SER A 183 9.70 2.10 4.21
N TRP A 184 8.89 2.78 3.39
CA TRP A 184 7.85 2.11 2.60
C TRP A 184 8.45 1.24 1.49
N ASP A 185 9.32 1.80 0.65
CA ASP A 185 10.05 1.04 -0.38
C ASP A 185 10.84 -0.15 0.21
N LYS A 186 11.48 0.04 1.36
CA LYS A 186 12.16 -1.06 2.07
C LYS A 186 11.21 -2.15 2.53
N MET A 187 10.04 -1.78 3.03
CA MET A 187 8.99 -2.73 3.40
C MET A 187 8.47 -3.48 2.18
N GLU A 188 8.26 -2.79 1.05
CA GLU A 188 7.84 -3.42 -0.20
C GLU A 188 8.88 -4.43 -0.69
N HIS A 189 10.17 -4.09 -0.69
CA HIS A 189 11.24 -5.04 -1.04
C HIS A 189 11.27 -6.23 -0.08
N CYS A 190 11.15 -5.99 1.22
CA CYS A 190 11.11 -7.02 2.24
C CYS A 190 9.97 -8.02 2.02
N VAL A 191 8.74 -7.52 1.84
CA VAL A 191 7.58 -8.37 1.64
C VAL A 191 7.73 -9.12 0.33
N GLN A 192 8.14 -8.48 -0.77
CA GLN A 192 8.35 -9.15 -2.06
C GLN A 192 9.35 -10.31 -1.93
N CYS A 193 10.43 -10.09 -1.18
CA CYS A 193 11.45 -11.07 -0.87
C CYS A 193 10.89 -12.28 -0.09
N ILE A 194 10.03 -12.03 0.89
CA ILE A 194 9.29 -13.08 1.61
C ILE A 194 8.37 -13.86 0.67
N LEU A 195 7.59 -13.16 -0.16
CA LEU A 195 6.62 -13.79 -1.05
C LEU A 195 7.30 -14.75 -2.04
N LYS A 196 8.42 -14.34 -2.62
CA LYS A 196 9.25 -15.19 -3.49
C LYS A 196 9.84 -16.40 -2.76
N THR A 197 10.29 -16.19 -1.52
CA THR A 197 11.11 -17.17 -0.80
C THR A 197 10.27 -18.22 -0.09
N TYR A 198 9.13 -17.84 0.49
CA TYR A 198 8.38 -18.70 1.41
C TYR A 198 6.99 -19.08 0.91
N CYS A 199 6.40 -18.35 -0.03
CA CYS A 199 5.10 -18.70 -0.58
C CYS A 199 5.21 -19.77 -1.68
N SER A 200 4.23 -20.67 -1.71
CA SER A 200 4.06 -21.69 -2.74
C SER A 200 3.80 -21.02 -4.09
N ASN A 201 4.46 -21.52 -5.14
CA ASN A 201 4.39 -20.97 -6.50
C ASN A 201 4.70 -19.46 -6.62
N GLN A 202 5.30 -18.83 -5.59
CA GLN A 202 5.46 -17.38 -5.50
C GLN A 202 4.13 -16.62 -5.61
N GLU A 203 3.03 -17.24 -5.20
CA GLU A 203 1.71 -16.63 -5.23
C GLU A 203 1.29 -16.15 -3.85
N ALA A 204 0.71 -14.95 -3.78
CA ALA A 204 0.15 -14.40 -2.56
C ALA A 204 -0.99 -13.44 -2.83
N TYR A 205 -1.85 -13.24 -1.85
CA TYR A 205 -2.86 -12.19 -1.85
C TYR A 205 -2.36 -11.05 -0.98
N VAL A 206 -2.37 -9.84 -1.53
CA VAL A 206 -1.88 -8.65 -0.84
C VAL A 206 -2.98 -7.60 -0.86
N VAL A 207 -3.15 -6.93 0.28
CA VAL A 207 -4.06 -5.80 0.43
C VAL A 207 -3.28 -4.66 1.05
N THR A 208 -3.24 -3.54 0.36
CA THR A 208 -2.59 -2.31 0.82
C THR A 208 -3.64 -1.23 0.91
N GLY A 209 -3.61 -0.40 1.94
CA GLY A 209 -4.60 0.65 2.14
C GLY A 209 -4.06 1.88 2.83
N ALA A 210 -4.92 2.90 2.87
CA ALA A 210 -4.60 4.21 3.41
C ALA A 210 -5.71 4.69 4.34
N SER A 211 -5.32 5.20 5.51
CA SER A 211 -6.25 5.86 6.43
C SER A 211 -6.25 7.35 6.14
N PRO A 212 -7.40 7.99 5.85
CA PRO A 212 -7.46 9.42 5.61
C PRO A 212 -6.97 10.19 6.84
N SER A 213 -6.54 11.43 6.62
CA SER A 213 -6.24 12.36 7.73
C SER A 213 -7.53 12.74 8.48
N LYS A 214 -7.41 13.06 9.78
CA LYS A 214 -8.57 13.41 10.63
C LYS A 214 -9.27 14.68 10.17
N ASP A 215 -8.50 15.71 9.83
CA ASP A 215 -9.03 16.95 9.23
C ASP A 215 -8.95 16.81 7.71
N THR A 216 -9.97 16.14 7.14
CA THR A 216 -10.05 15.84 5.71
C THR A 216 -10.24 17.08 4.86
N GLN A 217 -10.65 18.22 5.44
CA GLN A 217 -10.86 19.47 4.72
C GLN A 217 -9.56 20.27 4.58
N LYS A 218 -8.70 20.26 5.61
CA LYS A 218 -7.44 21.02 5.58
C LYS A 218 -6.26 20.23 5.02
N ASN A 219 -6.23 18.91 5.23
CA ASN A 219 -5.10 18.09 4.81
C ASN A 219 -5.36 17.50 3.42
N LYS A 220 -5.39 18.38 2.41
CA LYS A 220 -5.52 17.99 1.02
C LYS A 220 -4.35 18.50 0.19
N LEU A 221 -3.83 17.64 -0.66
CA LEU A 221 -2.90 18.03 -1.71
C LEU A 221 -3.67 18.86 -2.73
N ASN A 222 -3.17 20.07 -3.01
CA ASN A 222 -3.78 21.02 -3.94
C ASN A 222 -5.27 21.25 -3.67
N GLU A 223 -5.71 21.18 -2.41
CA GLU A 223 -7.12 21.34 -1.98
C GLU A 223 -8.10 20.29 -2.54
N LYS A 224 -7.62 19.27 -3.26
CA LYS A 224 -8.45 18.28 -3.97
C LYS A 224 -8.35 16.89 -3.36
N VAL A 225 -7.14 16.39 -3.13
CA VAL A 225 -6.90 14.97 -2.78
C VAL A 225 -6.47 14.85 -1.33
N ASN A 226 -7.13 14.01 -0.53
CA ASN A 226 -6.77 13.83 0.86
C ASN A 226 -5.34 13.30 0.99
N ILE A 227 -4.56 13.92 1.88
CA ILE A 227 -3.27 13.39 2.30
C ILE A 227 -3.57 12.39 3.44
N PRO A 228 -3.39 11.07 3.23
CA PRO A 228 -3.67 10.09 4.27
C PRO A 228 -2.69 10.26 5.43
N SER A 229 -3.13 9.90 6.64
CA SER A 229 -2.29 9.96 7.84
C SER A 229 -1.42 8.71 8.02
N VAL A 230 -1.86 7.57 7.49
CA VAL A 230 -1.21 6.26 7.62
C VAL A 230 -1.40 5.47 6.34
N LEU A 231 -0.36 4.73 5.94
CA LEU A 231 -0.48 3.63 4.99
C LEU A 231 -0.24 2.30 5.72
N TRP A 232 -0.93 1.25 5.27
CA TRP A 232 -0.81 -0.11 5.80
C TRP A 232 -0.81 -1.12 4.66
N SER A 233 -0.15 -2.26 4.84
CA SER A 233 -0.14 -3.37 3.90
C SER A 233 -0.18 -4.68 4.64
N ALA A 234 -0.88 -5.67 4.10
CA ALA A 234 -0.95 -7.02 4.62
C ALA A 234 -0.95 -8.03 3.49
N PHE A 235 -0.35 -9.19 3.74
CA PHE A 235 -0.31 -10.28 2.79
C PHE A 235 -0.70 -11.60 3.46
N CYS A 236 -1.18 -12.53 2.64
CA CYS A 236 -1.35 -13.92 3.02
C CYS A 236 -1.05 -14.83 1.82
N CYS A 237 -0.39 -15.95 2.08
CA CYS A 237 -0.11 -16.96 1.09
C CYS A 237 -0.04 -18.36 1.70
N GLN A 238 -0.20 -19.38 0.86
CA GLN A 238 0.14 -20.74 1.25
C GLN A 238 1.67 -20.89 1.25
N GLY A 239 2.24 -21.43 2.32
CA GLY A 239 3.67 -21.70 2.42
C GLY A 239 4.14 -22.80 1.45
N LYS A 240 5.44 -22.85 1.16
CA LYS A 240 6.04 -23.86 0.27
C LYS A 240 5.82 -25.31 0.72
N ASP A 241 5.62 -25.54 2.01
CA ASP A 241 5.25 -26.86 2.54
C ASP A 241 3.82 -27.30 2.15
N LYS A 242 3.04 -26.39 1.55
CA LYS A 242 1.62 -26.52 1.16
C LYS A 242 0.66 -26.84 2.31
N LYS A 243 1.14 -26.82 3.56
CA LYS A 243 0.37 -27.18 4.76
C LYS A 243 0.08 -25.97 5.63
N THR A 244 0.97 -24.98 5.63
CA THR A 244 0.85 -23.79 6.45
C THR A 244 0.47 -22.58 5.61
N PHE A 245 -0.34 -21.68 6.17
CA PHE A 245 -0.49 -20.33 5.62
C PHE A 245 0.49 -19.40 6.32
N LEU A 246 1.03 -18.45 5.58
CA LEU A 246 1.93 -17.41 6.05
C LEU A 246 1.24 -16.07 5.87
N ALA A 247 1.34 -15.21 6.89
CA ALA A 247 0.80 -13.86 6.82
C ALA A 247 1.71 -12.87 7.54
N GLY A 248 1.47 -11.59 7.24
CA GLY A 248 2.13 -10.48 7.90
C GLY A 248 1.47 -9.16 7.50
N ALA A 249 1.63 -8.17 8.37
CA ALA A 249 1.14 -6.82 8.16
C ALA A 249 2.22 -5.79 8.51
N HIS A 250 2.13 -4.61 7.90
CA HIS A 250 2.99 -3.46 8.18
C HIS A 250 2.15 -2.19 8.11
N TRP A 251 2.53 -1.15 8.85
CA TRP A 251 1.97 0.18 8.67
C TRP A 251 2.94 1.27 9.12
N GLY A 252 2.73 2.47 8.60
CA GLY A 252 3.56 3.63 8.91
C GLY A 252 2.78 4.93 8.77
N LYS A 253 3.10 5.90 9.62
CA LYS A 253 2.60 7.27 9.48
C LYS A 253 3.13 7.87 8.17
N ASN A 254 2.25 8.49 7.39
CA ASN A 254 2.57 9.14 6.13
C ASN A 254 3.21 10.52 6.39
N THR A 255 4.40 10.51 6.96
CA THR A 255 5.17 11.70 7.33
C THR A 255 6.58 11.56 6.82
N ALA A 256 7.28 12.67 6.58
CA ALA A 256 8.67 12.65 6.18
C ALA A 256 9.50 11.73 7.10
N ASP A 257 10.16 10.76 6.50
CA ASP A 257 10.93 9.73 7.17
C ASP A 257 12.43 9.87 6.90
N CYS A 258 13.25 9.29 7.79
CA CYS A 258 14.66 9.07 7.54
C CYS A 258 14.83 7.74 6.81
N THR A 259 15.71 7.70 5.80
CA THR A 259 15.90 6.52 4.93
C THR A 259 16.34 5.26 5.70
N SER A 260 16.82 5.34 6.93
CA SER A 260 17.25 4.17 7.74
C SER A 260 16.13 3.46 8.50
N LYS A 261 14.91 4.01 8.57
CA LYS A 261 13.80 3.38 9.29
C LYS A 261 13.28 2.15 8.53
N TYR A 262 12.94 1.10 9.27
CA TYR A 262 12.21 -0.06 8.77
C TYR A 262 10.82 -0.07 9.41
N LEU A 263 9.82 -0.51 8.64
CA LEU A 263 8.50 -0.79 9.18
C LEU A 263 8.53 -2.18 9.83
N GLU A 264 8.08 -2.24 11.07
CA GLU A 264 7.97 -3.48 11.83
C GLU A 264 6.87 -4.37 11.23
N MET A 265 7.17 -5.66 11.10
CA MET A 265 6.18 -6.67 10.76
C MET A 265 5.33 -6.98 11.98
N ARG A 266 4.01 -6.99 11.77
CA ARG A 266 3.00 -7.18 12.79
C ARG A 266 1.96 -8.18 12.33
N THR A 267 1.14 -8.65 13.26
CA THR A 267 0.11 -9.64 12.99
C THR A 267 -1.13 -9.01 12.32
N LEU A 268 -1.94 -9.83 11.64
CA LEU A 268 -3.21 -9.36 11.07
C LEU A 268 -4.18 -8.89 12.17
N LYS A 269 -4.14 -9.54 13.35
CA LYS A 269 -4.95 -9.16 14.51
C LYS A 269 -4.60 -7.77 15.02
N GLU A 270 -3.33 -7.41 15.08
CA GLU A 270 -2.93 -6.05 15.48
C GLU A 270 -3.35 -5.00 14.44
N LEU A 271 -3.28 -5.32 13.14
CA LEU A 271 -3.81 -4.45 12.09
C LEU A 271 -5.33 -4.24 12.27
N GLN A 272 -6.08 -5.31 12.49
CA GLN A 272 -7.53 -5.25 12.75
C GLN A 272 -7.84 -4.41 14.00
N GLN A 273 -7.10 -4.58 15.08
CA GLN A 273 -7.27 -3.78 16.30
C GLN A 273 -6.90 -2.30 16.09
N THR A 274 -5.93 -2.01 15.22
CA THR A 274 -5.45 -0.64 14.96
C THR A 274 -6.38 0.13 14.03
N PHE A 275 -6.90 -0.50 12.97
CA PHE A 275 -7.66 0.18 11.92
C PHE A 275 -9.14 -0.26 11.83
N GLY A 276 -9.54 -1.28 12.59
CA GLY A 276 -10.88 -1.87 12.52
C GLY A 276 -11.11 -2.71 11.26
N ILE A 277 -10.07 -2.97 10.45
CA ILE A 277 -10.21 -3.65 9.15
C ILE A 277 -9.79 -5.12 9.29
N ASP A 278 -10.69 -6.04 8.94
CA ASP A 278 -10.34 -7.46 8.77
C ASP A 278 -9.97 -7.70 7.31
N VAL A 279 -8.68 -7.88 7.02
CA VAL A 279 -8.16 -7.96 5.66
C VAL A 279 -8.47 -9.30 4.99
N PHE A 280 -8.45 -10.40 5.74
CA PHE A 280 -8.63 -11.76 5.22
C PHE A 280 -9.70 -12.51 6.03
N PRO A 281 -10.98 -12.06 5.98
CA PRO A 281 -12.02 -12.54 6.86
C PRO A 281 -12.39 -13.99 6.59
N LYS A 282 -12.49 -14.79 7.66
CA LYS A 282 -12.90 -16.20 7.62
C LYS A 282 -12.00 -17.01 6.65
N THR A 283 -10.69 -16.84 6.74
CA THR A 283 -9.69 -17.58 5.95
C THR A 283 -8.73 -18.33 6.87
N ASP A 284 -7.90 -19.21 6.31
CA ASP A 284 -6.89 -19.96 7.06
C ASP A 284 -5.60 -19.15 7.34
N CYS A 285 -5.58 -17.87 6.98
CA CYS A 285 -4.44 -16.99 7.24
C CYS A 285 -4.21 -16.84 8.75
N PRO A 286 -2.98 -17.06 9.25
CA PRO A 286 -2.70 -16.91 10.67
C PRO A 286 -2.87 -15.45 11.09
N SER A 287 -3.78 -15.20 12.03
CA SER A 287 -4.10 -13.83 12.47
C SER A 287 -3.22 -13.34 13.61
N THR A 288 -2.65 -14.23 14.41
CA THR A 288 -1.89 -13.92 15.63
C THR A 288 -0.40 -14.22 15.54
N VAL A 289 0.08 -14.73 14.40
CA VAL A 289 1.47 -15.10 14.18
C VAL A 289 1.93 -14.52 12.86
N THR A 290 3.15 -13.98 12.84
CA THR A 290 3.79 -13.47 11.63
C THR A 290 4.71 -14.50 10.99
N VAL A 291 4.97 -14.37 9.69
CA VAL A 291 6.01 -15.17 9.02
C VAL A 291 7.40 -14.96 9.67
N ALA A 292 7.68 -13.78 10.22
CA ALA A 292 8.95 -13.51 10.91
C ALA A 292 9.13 -14.35 12.19
N GLU A 293 8.04 -14.64 12.90
CA GLU A 293 8.06 -15.52 14.08
C GLU A 293 8.22 -17.00 13.71
N LEU A 294 7.71 -17.40 12.53
CA LEU A 294 7.90 -18.75 11.99
C LEU A 294 9.33 -18.97 11.45
N TYR A 295 9.97 -17.92 10.93
CA TYR A 295 11.34 -17.94 10.39
C TYR A 295 12.27 -16.89 11.04
N PRO A 296 12.49 -16.97 12.37
CA PRO A 296 13.13 -15.92 13.14
C PRO A 296 14.65 -15.87 12.94
N LYS A 297 15.28 -16.86 12.30
CA LYS A 297 16.73 -16.80 11.99
C LYS A 297 17.00 -16.04 10.69
N GLN A 298 16.02 -16.01 9.78
CA GLN A 298 16.13 -15.51 8.42
C GLN A 298 15.52 -14.11 8.25
N ILE A 299 14.47 -13.79 9.01
CA ILE A 299 13.70 -12.53 8.83
C ILE A 299 14.09 -11.45 9.87
N LYS A 300 15.07 -11.72 10.74
CA LYS A 300 15.25 -11.04 12.05
C LYS A 300 15.69 -9.57 12.06
N SER A 301 16.18 -8.95 10.97
CA SER A 301 16.54 -7.52 11.07
C SER A 301 16.59 -6.66 9.80
N GLN A 302 16.61 -7.21 8.59
CA GLN A 302 16.67 -6.39 7.36
C GLN A 302 15.96 -7.03 6.15
N CYS A 303 15.18 -8.08 6.37
CA CYS A 303 14.63 -8.92 5.29
C CYS A 303 15.72 -9.41 4.35
N ASP A 304 16.74 -10.02 4.93
CA ASP A 304 17.79 -10.71 4.21
C ASP A 304 17.23 -12.08 3.78
N CYS A 305 16.65 -12.17 2.58
CA CYS A 305 16.22 -13.47 2.03
C CYS A 305 17.36 -14.12 1.24
N THR A 306 18.45 -14.41 1.94
CA THR A 306 19.40 -15.42 1.47
C THR A 306 18.83 -16.79 1.83
N PHE A 307 18.48 -17.59 0.83
CA PHE A 307 18.19 -19.01 1.04
C PHE A 307 19.50 -19.70 1.39
N GLN A 308 19.75 -19.94 2.68
CA GLN A 308 20.82 -20.83 3.11
C GLN A 308 20.22 -22.18 3.52
N PRO A 309 20.53 -23.27 2.81
CA PRO A 309 20.52 -24.61 3.42
C PRO A 309 21.41 -24.57 4.67
N LEU A 310 21.01 -25.25 5.75
CA LEU A 310 21.82 -25.33 6.97
C LEU A 310 23.23 -25.85 6.62
N THR A 311 24.23 -24.98 6.66
CA THR A 311 25.63 -25.39 6.89
C THR A 311 26.31 -24.39 7.80
N THR A 312 26.87 -24.92 8.88
CA THR A 312 27.64 -24.21 9.90
C THR A 312 29.01 -23.79 9.35
N SER A 313 29.28 -22.49 9.28
CA SER A 313 30.66 -21.98 9.31
C SER A 313 30.71 -20.56 9.88
N ALA A 314 31.79 -20.27 10.60
CA ALA A 314 32.04 -19.08 11.41
C ALA A 314 31.98 -17.74 10.64
N PRO A 315 31.81 -16.59 11.33
CA PRO A 315 31.62 -15.30 10.69
C PRO A 315 32.91 -14.76 10.05
N PRO A 316 32.84 -14.14 8.84
CA PRO A 316 33.96 -13.39 8.26
C PRO A 316 34.16 -12.02 8.93
N ALA A 317 35.39 -11.50 8.86
CA ALA A 317 35.76 -10.17 9.33
C ALA A 317 34.93 -9.07 8.66
N ALA A 318 34.61 -8.01 9.43
CA ALA A 318 33.59 -7.07 9.02
C ALA A 318 34.01 -6.16 7.85
N THR A 319 33.24 -6.16 6.75
CA THR A 319 33.51 -5.35 5.55
C THR A 319 33.19 -3.87 5.76
N ASN A 320 33.71 -2.97 4.91
CA ASN A 320 33.36 -1.54 4.97
C ASN A 320 31.85 -1.30 4.80
N GLN A 321 31.15 -2.16 4.06
CA GLN A 321 29.69 -2.10 3.96
C GLN A 321 29.01 -2.38 5.31
N GLN A 322 29.47 -3.39 6.05
CA GLN A 322 28.95 -3.68 7.39
C GLN A 322 29.25 -2.56 8.39
N PHE A 323 30.38 -1.87 8.24
CA PHE A 323 30.67 -0.69 9.03
C PHE A 323 29.77 0.50 8.68
N ILE A 324 29.50 0.71 7.39
CA ILE A 324 28.52 1.70 6.93
C ILE A 324 27.15 1.38 7.53
N ASP A 325 26.71 0.13 7.47
CA ASP A 325 25.44 -0.32 8.07
C ASP A 325 25.41 -0.07 9.58
N PHE A 326 26.52 -0.26 10.29
CA PHE A 326 26.66 0.11 11.69
C PHE A 326 26.47 1.63 11.90
N LEU A 327 27.11 2.48 11.10
CA LEU A 327 26.93 3.94 11.19
C LEU A 327 25.47 4.35 10.95
N TYR A 328 24.80 3.70 10.00
CA TYR A 328 23.37 3.92 9.75
C TYR A 328 22.47 3.50 10.92
N ARG A 329 22.90 2.55 11.76
CA ARG A 329 22.16 2.07 12.95
C ARG A 329 22.49 2.84 14.23
N SER A 330 23.65 3.49 14.29
CA SER A 330 24.12 4.19 15.48
C SER A 330 23.25 5.43 15.78
N ARG A 331 22.50 5.36 16.89
CA ARG A 331 21.68 6.49 17.39
C ARG A 331 22.54 7.71 17.70
N THR A 332 23.74 7.48 18.20
CA THR A 332 24.71 8.53 18.53
C THR A 332 25.22 9.21 17.26
N PHE A 333 25.60 8.44 16.23
CA PHE A 333 26.00 8.97 14.93
C PHE A 333 24.88 9.78 14.26
N CYS A 334 23.65 9.28 14.27
CA CYS A 334 22.50 10.00 13.72
C CYS A 334 22.21 11.30 14.47
N ARG A 335 22.33 11.33 15.81
CA ARG A 335 22.20 12.58 16.59
C ARG A 335 23.29 13.59 16.23
N ILE A 336 24.52 13.13 16.08
CA ILE A 336 25.66 13.99 15.68
C ILE A 336 25.39 14.65 14.33
N CYS A 337 24.90 13.89 13.34
CA CYS A 337 24.58 14.41 12.02
C CYS A 337 23.33 15.32 11.99
N LYS A 338 22.36 15.10 12.89
CA LYS A 338 21.16 15.95 13.02
C LYS A 338 21.46 17.34 13.58
N TYR A 339 22.42 17.46 14.50
CA TYR A 339 22.71 18.71 15.22
C TYR A 339 24.04 19.39 14.84
N GLN A 340 24.65 19.03 13.70
CA GLN A 340 25.90 19.63 13.19
C GLN A 340 27.05 19.74 14.22
N GLY A 341 27.14 18.78 15.13
CA GLY A 341 28.36 18.48 15.89
C GLY A 341 28.77 19.47 16.98
N SER A 342 28.18 19.32 18.18
CA SER A 342 28.83 19.67 19.45
C SER A 342 29.78 18.54 19.91
N VAL A 343 30.66 18.06 19.02
CA VAL A 343 31.60 16.97 19.33
C VAL A 343 33.02 17.53 19.44
N LYS A 344 33.73 17.21 20.52
CA LYS A 344 35.17 17.48 20.66
C LYS A 344 35.93 16.57 19.67
N ALA A 345 36.32 17.11 18.52
CA ALA A 345 37.12 16.42 17.51
C ALA A 345 38.15 17.38 16.90
N GLU A 346 39.29 16.84 16.45
CA GLU A 346 40.36 17.61 15.79
C GLU A 346 39.90 18.16 14.44
N GLY A 347 40.52 19.24 13.95
CA GLY A 347 40.05 20.01 12.78
C GLY A 347 39.80 19.16 11.52
N HIS A 348 40.67 18.19 11.22
CA HIS A 348 40.50 17.29 10.08
C HIS A 348 39.36 16.27 10.30
N GLN A 349 39.25 15.70 11.51
CA GLN A 349 38.20 14.72 11.84
C GLN A 349 36.81 15.38 11.83
N LYS A 350 36.71 16.62 12.31
CA LYS A 350 35.47 17.41 12.29
C LYS A 350 34.99 17.71 10.86
N LYS A 351 35.91 18.02 9.94
CA LYS A 351 35.58 18.23 8.53
C LYS A 351 35.07 16.94 7.87
N LYS A 352 35.79 15.82 8.03
CA LYS A 352 35.37 14.51 7.51
C LYS A 352 34.03 14.04 8.08
N LEU A 353 33.79 14.24 9.38
CA LEU A 353 32.50 13.94 10.01
C LEU A 353 31.35 14.76 9.42
N LYS A 354 31.57 16.06 9.16
CA LYS A 354 30.58 16.91 8.48
C LYS A 354 30.29 16.40 7.06
N ASP A 355 31.33 16.03 6.31
CA ASP A 355 31.18 15.52 4.94
C ASP A 355 30.41 14.20 4.91
N LEU A 356 30.67 13.29 5.86
CA LEU A 356 29.91 12.06 6.04
C LEU A 356 28.43 12.34 6.37
N CYS A 357 28.15 13.30 7.25
CA CYS A 357 26.77 13.69 7.58
C CYS A 357 26.04 14.35 6.40
N LEU A 358 26.75 15.13 5.56
CA LEU A 358 26.20 15.69 4.32
C LEU A 358 25.87 14.59 3.31
N LYS A 359 26.78 13.63 3.12
CA LYS A 359 26.56 12.47 2.24
C LYS A 359 25.37 11.62 2.73
N LEU A 360 25.27 11.39 4.04
CA LEU A 360 24.12 10.71 4.65
C LEU A 360 22.78 11.38 4.31
N LYS A 361 22.75 12.72 4.22
CA LYS A 361 21.53 13.50 3.96
C LYS A 361 21.12 13.53 2.48
N HIS A 362 22.09 13.50 1.56
CA HIS A 362 21.85 13.78 0.15
C HIS A 362 22.09 12.60 -0.79
N ASN A 363 23.18 11.85 -0.61
CA ASN A 363 23.69 10.92 -1.65
C ASN A 363 23.96 9.49 -1.16
N GLY A 364 23.86 9.23 0.15
CA GLY A 364 24.26 7.97 0.78
C GLY A 364 25.78 7.84 0.99
N LEU A 365 26.18 6.97 1.92
CA LEU A 365 27.58 6.61 2.16
C LEU A 365 27.99 5.43 1.26
N ARG A 366 29.19 5.49 0.70
CA ARG A 366 29.80 4.45 -0.13
C ARG A 366 31.05 3.90 0.56
N SER A 367 31.45 2.68 0.21
CA SER A 367 32.62 2.02 0.79
C SER A 367 33.91 2.84 0.72
N GLU A 368 34.06 3.65 -0.33
CA GLU A 368 35.18 4.58 -0.54
C GLU A 368 35.16 5.82 0.37
N ASP A 369 34.03 6.10 1.02
CA ASP A 369 33.90 7.20 1.99
C ASP A 369 34.46 6.82 3.38
N ILE A 370 34.74 5.52 3.60
CA ILE A 370 35.20 4.96 4.88
C ILE A 370 36.62 4.43 4.73
N ASP A 371 37.59 5.23 5.12
CA ASP A 371 38.96 4.77 5.35
C ASP A 371 39.17 4.27 6.79
N GLU A 372 40.25 3.52 7.01
CA GLU A 372 40.56 2.93 8.32
C GLU A 372 40.80 3.98 9.43
N ALA A 373 41.21 5.20 9.09
CA ALA A 373 41.41 6.28 10.05
C ALA A 373 40.05 6.83 10.54
N ILE A 374 39.10 7.05 9.64
CA ILE A 374 37.71 7.40 9.94
C ILE A 374 37.06 6.28 10.75
N LYS A 375 37.24 5.03 10.34
CA LYS A 375 36.65 3.86 11.01
C LYS A 375 37.07 3.80 12.47
N LYS A 376 38.37 3.92 12.77
CA LYS A 376 38.90 3.98 14.15
C LYS A 376 38.38 5.18 14.93
N PHE A 377 38.30 6.36 14.31
CA PHE A 377 37.75 7.56 14.94
C PHE A 377 36.28 7.39 15.34
N LEU A 378 35.45 6.93 14.40
CA LEU A 378 34.02 6.71 14.62
C LEU A 378 33.78 5.58 15.63
N LEU A 379 34.55 4.49 15.59
CA LEU A 379 34.49 3.45 16.63
C LEU A 379 34.79 3.99 18.03
N LYS A 380 35.75 4.91 18.15
CA LYS A 380 36.07 5.55 19.43
C LYS A 380 34.97 6.51 19.90
N LEU A 381 34.35 7.21 18.96
CA LEU A 381 33.27 8.17 19.21
C LEU A 381 31.94 7.48 19.55
N LEU A 382 31.69 6.33 18.95
CA LEU A 382 30.43 5.57 19.03
C LEU A 382 30.53 4.37 19.96
N LYS A 383 31.51 4.34 20.87
CA LYS A 383 31.73 3.23 21.82
C LYS A 383 30.50 2.85 22.66
N SER A 384 29.54 3.75 22.85
CA SER A 384 28.28 3.47 23.55
C SER A 384 27.25 2.70 22.72
N ASP A 385 27.46 2.59 21.42
CA ASP A 385 26.52 2.02 20.45
C ASP A 385 26.98 0.66 19.89
N PHE A 386 28.16 0.19 20.33
CA PHE A 386 28.80 -1.05 19.88
C PHE A 386 28.49 -2.25 20.78
#